data_AF-A0AAD0PSL8-F1
#
_entry.id   AF-A0AAD0PSL8-F1
#
_cell.length_a   1.000
_cell.length_b   1.000
_cell.length_c   1.000
_cell.angle_alpha   90.00
_cell.angle_beta   90.00
_cell.angle_gamma   90.00
#
_symmetry.space_group_name_H-M   'P 1'
#
loop_
_entity.id
_entity.type
_entity.pdbx_description
1 polymer ?
#
loop_
_entity_poly.entity_id
_entity_poly.type
_entity_poly.pdbx_seq_one_letter_code
_entity_poly.pdbx_strand_id
1 'polypeptide(L)'
;MNAAAKVLPPTGTPHIALTNPQRLWVENSSDLLIHGSDIRFKRRGHPERSVTHAEYLTALQDHLNQRQIDDEDREDLFAQLVLANFFGRASGSLAGYLIGTGHPRGKLFEIADGLLRPLAADGVIADFEDADL
;
A
#
# COMPACT_ATOMS: atom_id res chain seq x y z
N MET A 1 -45.26 10.08 12.28
CA MET A 1 -44.19 11.03 11.96
C MET A 1 -43.05 10.80 12.92
N ASN A 2 -41.93 10.25 12.46
CA ASN A 2 -40.65 10.35 13.16
C ASN A 2 -39.55 10.34 12.11
N ALA A 3 -38.76 11.41 12.10
CA ALA A 3 -37.74 11.70 11.12
C ALA A 3 -36.60 10.69 11.21
N ALA A 4 -36.23 10.13 10.06
CA ALA A 4 -35.04 9.31 9.91
C ALA A 4 -33.80 10.16 10.22
N ALA A 5 -33.12 9.84 11.32
CA ALA A 5 -31.77 10.31 11.58
C ALA A 5 -30.85 9.67 10.54
N LYS A 6 -30.54 10.43 9.49
CA LYS A 6 -29.54 10.08 8.49
C LYS A 6 -28.18 10.04 9.21
N VAL A 7 -27.69 8.84 9.48
CA VAL A 7 -26.32 8.62 9.96
C VAL A 7 -25.38 9.20 8.91
N LEU A 8 -24.68 10.28 9.26
CA LEU A 8 -23.58 10.82 8.45
C LEU A 8 -22.46 9.77 8.44
N PRO A 9 -21.79 9.53 7.29
CA PRO A 9 -20.57 8.74 7.30
C PRO A 9 -19.50 9.45 8.13
N PRO A 10 -18.62 8.70 8.84
CA PRO A 10 -17.50 9.30 9.55
C PRO A 10 -16.64 10.05 8.53
N THR A 11 -16.53 11.36 8.71
CA THR A 11 -15.68 12.25 7.91
C THR A 11 -14.28 11.67 7.84
N GLY A 12 -13.90 11.22 6.64
CA GLY A 12 -12.57 10.77 6.34
C GLY A 12 -11.55 11.85 6.70
N THR A 13 -10.43 11.42 7.26
CA THR A 13 -9.23 12.23 7.43
C THR A 13 -9.00 13.05 6.16
N PRO A 14 -8.80 14.38 6.24
CA PRO A 14 -8.60 15.20 5.06
C PRO A 14 -7.43 14.61 4.25
N HIS A 15 -7.70 14.30 2.98
CA HIS A 15 -6.69 13.89 2.02
C HIS A 15 -5.88 15.15 1.67
N ILE A 16 -4.88 15.45 2.49
CA ILE A 16 -3.99 16.58 2.27
C ILE A 16 -3.19 16.27 1.00
N ALA A 17 -3.34 17.10 -0.02
CA ALA A 17 -2.61 16.94 -1.26
C ALA A 17 -1.10 17.02 -0.98
N LEU A 18 -0.36 16.00 -1.42
CA LEU A 18 1.10 15.99 -1.32
C LEU A 18 1.70 17.09 -2.20
N THR A 19 2.73 17.76 -1.67
CA THR A 19 3.60 18.62 -2.49
C THR A 19 4.38 17.78 -3.52
N ASN A 20 4.97 18.43 -4.52
CA ASN A 20 5.76 17.70 -5.54
C ASN A 20 6.93 16.89 -4.93
N PRO A 21 7.73 17.43 -3.98
CA PRO A 21 8.77 16.64 -3.31
C PRO A 21 8.20 15.44 -2.54
N GLN A 22 7.08 15.62 -1.83
CA GLN A 22 6.45 14.54 -1.07
C GLN A 22 5.92 13.43 -1.99
N ARG A 23 5.34 13.80 -3.13
CA ARG A 23 4.87 12.83 -4.12
C ARG A 23 6.02 11.99 -4.66
N LEU A 24 7.11 12.64 -5.07
CA LEU A 24 8.30 11.96 -5.57
C LEU A 24 8.91 11.03 -4.51
N TRP A 25 8.97 11.50 -3.25
CA TRP A 25 9.44 10.69 -2.14
C TRP A 25 8.60 9.43 -1.94
N VAL A 26 7.26 9.55 -1.97
CA VAL A 26 6.35 8.39 -1.85
C VAL A 26 6.47 7.46 -3.05
N GLU A 27 6.57 7.99 -4.27
CA GLU A 27 6.71 7.16 -5.48
C GLU A 27 7.99 6.30 -5.44
N ASN A 28 9.14 6.93 -5.14
CA ASN A 28 10.42 6.24 -5.02
C ASN A 28 10.43 5.22 -3.86
N SER A 29 9.93 5.63 -2.70
CA SER A 29 9.85 4.77 -1.52
C SER A 29 8.90 3.60 -1.74
N SER A 30 7.78 3.81 -2.46
CA SER A 30 6.84 2.75 -2.80
C SER A 30 7.47 1.71 -3.70
N ASP A 31 8.24 2.14 -4.71
CA ASP A 31 8.95 1.22 -5.61
C ASP A 31 9.94 0.34 -4.83
N LEU A 32 10.75 0.95 -3.97
CA LEU A 32 11.70 0.22 -3.10
C LEU A 32 10.97 -0.77 -2.16
N LEU A 33 9.86 -0.33 -1.56
CA LEU A 33 9.07 -1.13 -0.62
C LEU A 33 8.43 -2.34 -1.30
N ILE A 34 7.88 -2.18 -2.50
CA ILE A 34 7.29 -3.27 -3.29
C ILE A 34 8.35 -4.31 -3.67
N HIS A 35 9.60 -3.88 -3.91
CA HIS A 35 10.70 -4.76 -4.28
C HIS A 35 11.46 -5.36 -3.07
N GLY A 36 10.93 -5.23 -1.85
CA GLY A 36 11.46 -5.94 -0.67
C GLY A 36 12.30 -5.10 0.29
N SER A 37 12.43 -3.80 0.08
CA SER A 37 13.26 -2.94 0.93
C SER A 37 12.45 -2.32 2.08
N ASP A 38 13.07 -2.19 3.25
CA ASP A 38 12.54 -1.34 4.32
C ASP A 38 12.87 0.14 4.02
N ILE A 39 11.89 1.02 4.21
CA ILE A 39 12.06 2.47 4.10
C ILE A 39 12.37 2.99 5.49
N ARG A 40 13.58 3.53 5.69
CA ARG A 40 14.05 4.08 6.96
C ARG A 40 14.58 5.48 6.74
N PHE A 41 14.19 6.40 7.62
CA PHE A 41 14.62 7.79 7.56
C PHE A 41 14.62 8.40 8.96
N LYS A 42 15.47 9.40 9.18
CA LYS A 42 15.63 10.03 10.48
C LYS A 42 15.83 11.53 10.34
N ARG A 43 14.91 12.30 10.92
CA ARG A 43 15.08 13.74 11.06
C ARG A 43 16.05 14.07 12.19
N ARG A 44 16.78 15.18 12.05
CA ARG A 44 17.71 15.68 13.07
C ARG A 44 16.97 15.97 14.37
N GLY A 45 17.43 15.39 15.47
CA GLY A 45 16.81 15.56 16.79
C GLY A 45 15.52 14.77 17.00
N HIS A 46 15.11 13.94 16.03
CA HIS A 46 13.94 13.05 16.16
C HIS A 46 14.37 11.56 16.19
N PRO A 47 13.51 10.67 16.72
CA PRO A 47 13.68 9.23 16.53
C PRO A 47 13.64 8.83 15.05
N GLU A 48 14.33 7.75 14.70
CA GLU A 48 14.20 7.11 13.39
C GLU A 48 12.77 6.62 13.19
N ARG A 49 12.27 6.72 11.96
CA ARG A 49 10.97 6.19 11.54
C ARG A 49 11.18 5.23 10.38
N SER A 50 10.26 4.27 10.25
CA SER A 50 10.34 3.27 9.19
C SER A 50 8.98 2.79 8.72
N VAL A 51 8.94 2.28 7.48
CA VAL A 51 7.94 1.33 6.99
C VAL A 51 8.70 0.13 6.47
N THR A 52 8.40 -1.03 7.04
CA THR A 52 9.06 -2.28 6.70
C THR A 52 8.34 -3.00 5.56
N HIS A 53 9.08 -3.82 4.81
CA HIS A 53 8.47 -4.69 3.81
C HIS A 53 7.48 -5.68 4.45
N ALA A 54 7.71 -6.09 5.70
CA ALA A 54 6.77 -6.94 6.44
C ALA A 54 5.42 -6.25 6.65
N GLU A 55 5.40 -4.97 7.04
CA GLU A 55 4.16 -4.18 7.17
C GLU A 55 3.44 -4.04 5.82
N TYR A 56 4.19 -3.88 4.73
CA TYR A 56 3.64 -3.89 3.38
C TYR A 56 2.98 -5.23 3.03
N LEU A 57 3.65 -6.36 3.32
CA LEU A 57 3.09 -7.69 3.10
C LEU A 57 1.82 -7.93 3.92
N THR A 58 1.77 -7.45 5.17
CA THR A 58 0.55 -7.49 5.98
C THR A 58 -0.58 -6.71 5.32
N ALA A 59 -0.34 -5.48 4.87
CA ALA A 59 -1.35 -4.67 4.19
C ALA A 59 -1.84 -5.31 2.88
N LEU A 60 -0.94 -5.94 2.11
CA LEU A 60 -1.28 -6.69 0.90
C LEU A 60 -2.11 -7.94 1.25
N GLN A 61 -1.71 -8.69 2.27
CA GLN A 61 -2.45 -9.86 2.75
C GLN A 61 -3.87 -9.48 3.18
N ASP A 62 -4.02 -8.38 3.91
CA ASP A 62 -5.32 -7.88 4.36
C ASP A 62 -6.22 -7.50 3.18
N HIS A 63 -5.67 -6.82 2.16
CA HIS A 63 -6.38 -6.53 0.91
C HIS A 63 -6.86 -7.81 0.23
N LEU A 64 -5.98 -8.81 0.06
CA LEU A 64 -6.33 -10.09 -0.57
C LEU A 64 -7.40 -10.84 0.24
N ASN A 65 -7.27 -10.88 1.56
CA ASN A 65 -8.24 -11.53 2.44
C ASN A 65 -9.60 -10.86 2.38
N GLN A 66 -9.65 -9.52 2.37
CA GLN A 66 -10.90 -8.79 2.28
C GLN A 66 -11.66 -9.13 0.99
N ARG A 67 -10.94 -9.23 -0.13
CA ARG A 67 -11.55 -9.66 -1.40
C ARG A 67 -12.12 -11.08 -1.36
N GLN A 68 -11.49 -12.00 -0.63
CA GLN A 68 -12.01 -13.35 -0.41
C GLN A 68 -13.28 -13.32 0.46
N ILE A 69 -13.27 -12.51 1.53
CA ILE A 69 -14.43 -12.30 2.40
C ILE A 69 -15.61 -11.73 1.62
N ASP A 70 -15.34 -10.83 0.67
CA ASP A 70 -16.33 -10.15 -0.16
C ASP A 70 -16.77 -10.96 -1.40
N ASP A 71 -16.36 -12.24 -1.51
CA ASP A 71 -16.69 -13.15 -2.62
C ASP A 71 -16.26 -12.60 -4.00
N GLU A 72 -15.16 -11.84 -4.04
CA GLU A 72 -14.61 -11.26 -5.27
C GLU A 72 -13.61 -12.18 -5.99
N ASP A 73 -13.21 -13.28 -5.37
CA ASP A 73 -12.51 -14.40 -6.02
C ASP A 73 -13.51 -15.47 -6.48
N ARG A 74 -14.12 -15.23 -7.64
CA ARG A 74 -15.25 -16.04 -8.13
C ARG A 74 -14.87 -17.37 -8.78
N GLU A 75 -13.58 -17.63 -8.96
CA GLU A 75 -13.08 -18.79 -9.71
C GLU A 75 -12.03 -19.59 -8.92
N ASP A 76 -12.02 -19.49 -7.59
CA ASP A 76 -11.02 -20.16 -6.74
C ASP A 76 -9.57 -19.83 -7.15
N LEU A 77 -9.32 -18.61 -7.62
CA LEU A 77 -8.03 -18.20 -8.19
C LEU A 77 -6.88 -18.33 -7.20
N PHE A 78 -7.17 -18.19 -5.90
CA PHE A 78 -6.17 -18.44 -4.85
C PHE A 78 -5.69 -19.89 -4.84
N ALA A 79 -6.62 -20.85 -4.93
CA ALA A 79 -6.28 -22.27 -5.03
C ALA A 79 -5.54 -22.58 -6.34
N GLN A 80 -5.96 -21.98 -7.45
CA GLN A 80 -5.27 -22.11 -8.73
C GLN A 80 -3.84 -21.57 -8.68
N LEU A 81 -3.61 -20.43 -8.01
CA LEU A 81 -2.28 -19.85 -7.83
C LEU A 81 -1.35 -20.78 -7.04
N VAL A 82 -1.85 -21.38 -5.96
CA VAL A 82 -1.10 -22.35 -5.15
C VAL A 82 -0.68 -23.55 -6.01
N LEU A 83 -1.62 -24.15 -6.75
CA LEU A 83 -1.33 -25.27 -7.65
C LEU A 83 -0.34 -24.88 -8.75
N ALA A 84 -0.50 -23.69 -9.34
CA ALA A 84 0.39 -23.20 -10.38
C ALA A 84 1.83 -23.08 -9.86
N ASN A 85 2.03 -22.58 -8.64
CA ASN A 85 3.35 -22.48 -8.03
C ASN A 85 3.99 -23.86 -7.77
N PHE A 86 3.24 -24.82 -7.20
CA PHE A 86 3.76 -26.16 -6.92
C PHE A 86 4.13 -26.95 -8.18
N PHE A 87 3.41 -26.74 -9.28
CA PHE A 87 3.62 -27.46 -10.54
C PHE A 87 4.35 -26.62 -11.61
N GLY A 88 4.90 -25.46 -11.26
CA GLY A 88 5.67 -24.61 -12.18
C GLY A 88 4.88 -24.07 -13.37
N ARG A 89 3.56 -23.86 -13.22
CA ARG A 89 2.71 -23.29 -14.27
C ARG A 89 2.74 -21.77 -14.23
N ALA A 90 2.55 -21.13 -15.39
CA ALA A 90 2.41 -19.69 -15.47
C ALA A 90 1.19 -19.21 -14.64
N SER A 91 1.42 -18.25 -13.74
CA SER A 91 0.42 -17.78 -12.78
C SER A 91 0.24 -16.26 -12.75
N GLY A 92 0.95 -15.53 -13.64
CA GLY A 92 0.96 -14.07 -13.63
C GLY A 92 -0.43 -13.44 -13.81
N SER A 93 -1.30 -14.05 -14.61
CA SER A 93 -2.69 -13.62 -14.77
C SER A 93 -3.50 -13.84 -13.49
N LEU A 94 -3.32 -14.97 -12.80
CA LEU A 94 -4.01 -15.30 -11.55
C LEU A 94 -3.72 -14.29 -10.45
N ALA A 95 -2.44 -13.92 -10.28
CA ALA A 95 -2.03 -12.90 -9.33
C ALA A 95 -2.68 -11.54 -9.64
N GLY A 96 -2.77 -11.18 -10.93
CA GLY A 96 -3.45 -9.96 -11.37
C GLY A 96 -4.94 -9.93 -10.99
N TYR A 97 -5.65 -11.05 -11.21
CA TYR A 97 -7.06 -11.17 -10.84
C TYR A 97 -7.29 -11.18 -9.34
N LEU A 98 -6.40 -11.81 -8.54
CA LEU A 98 -6.46 -11.81 -7.08
C LEU A 98 -6.22 -10.43 -6.46
N ILE A 99 -5.49 -9.55 -7.15
CA ILE A 99 -5.35 -8.15 -6.74
C ILE A 99 -6.64 -7.35 -7.01
N GLY A 100 -7.45 -7.73 -8.01
CA GLY A 100 -8.81 -7.22 -8.21
C GLY A 100 -8.94 -5.95 -9.03
N THR A 101 -7.94 -5.60 -9.83
CA THR A 101 -7.97 -4.38 -10.64
C THR A 101 -7.50 -4.62 -12.07
N GLY A 102 -7.97 -3.79 -13.01
CA GLY A 102 -7.45 -3.78 -14.38
C GLY A 102 -5.98 -3.30 -14.47
N HIS A 103 -5.42 -2.80 -13.37
CA HIS A 103 -4.03 -2.35 -13.28
C HIS A 103 -3.38 -2.94 -12.02
N PRO A 104 -3.07 -4.25 -11.98
CA PRO A 104 -2.61 -4.92 -10.76
C PRO A 104 -1.39 -4.26 -10.12
N ARG A 105 -0.41 -3.82 -10.92
CA ARG A 105 0.74 -3.05 -10.43
C ARG A 105 0.32 -1.75 -9.76
N GLY A 106 -0.66 -1.03 -10.32
CA GLY A 106 -1.18 0.20 -9.74
C GLY A 106 -1.74 -0.01 -8.33
N LYS A 107 -2.44 -1.12 -8.08
CA LYS A 107 -2.97 -1.44 -6.75
C LYS A 107 -1.85 -1.76 -5.75
N LEU A 108 -0.75 -2.39 -6.18
CA LEU A 108 0.43 -2.60 -5.33
C LEU A 108 1.04 -1.26 -4.87
N PHE A 109 1.12 -0.28 -5.77
CA PHE A 109 1.55 1.08 -5.45
C PHE A 109 0.55 1.82 -4.57
N GLU A 110 -0.76 1.66 -4.78
CA GLU A 110 -1.79 2.27 -3.93
C GLU A 110 -1.68 1.81 -2.46
N ILE A 111 -1.42 0.52 -2.22
CA ILE A 111 -1.24 -0.03 -0.87
C ILE A 111 0.03 0.54 -0.22
N ALA A 112 1.15 0.57 -0.96
CA ALA A 112 2.41 1.16 -0.47
C ALA A 112 2.26 2.67 -0.16
N ASP A 113 1.61 3.41 -1.07
CA ASP A 113 1.30 4.84 -0.92
C ASP A 113 0.45 5.10 0.32
N GLY A 114 -0.51 4.22 0.64
CA GLY A 114 -1.31 4.29 1.87
C GLY A 114 -0.48 4.24 3.16
N LEU A 115 0.60 3.45 3.18
CA LEU A 115 1.52 3.34 4.31
C LEU A 115 2.49 4.52 4.39
N LEU A 116 2.95 5.01 3.24
CA LEU A 116 4.03 6.01 3.13
C LEU A 116 3.53 7.46 3.16
N ARG A 117 2.32 7.74 2.68
CA ARG A 117 1.74 9.09 2.64
C ARG A 117 1.78 9.84 3.95
N PRO A 118 1.41 9.24 5.10
CA PRO A 118 1.47 9.91 6.40
C PRO A 118 2.89 10.32 6.82
N LEU A 119 3.92 9.76 6.17
CA LEU A 119 5.33 9.95 6.49
C LEU A 119 6.03 10.90 5.52
N ALA A 120 5.42 11.20 4.38
CA ALA A 120 6.07 11.88 3.27
C ALA A 120 6.67 13.24 3.63
N ALA A 121 6.00 14.00 4.50
CA ALA A 121 6.50 15.29 4.95
C ALA A 121 7.81 15.15 5.75
N ASP A 122 7.86 14.17 6.66
CA ASP A 122 9.05 13.93 7.48
C ASP A 122 10.18 13.30 6.65
N GLY A 123 9.84 12.40 5.72
CA GLY A 123 10.79 11.77 4.81
C GLY A 123 11.53 12.79 3.95
N VAL A 124 10.81 13.73 3.33
CA VAL A 124 11.44 14.81 2.54
C VAL A 124 12.35 15.70 3.39
N ILE A 125 11.97 16.00 4.64
CA ILE A 125 12.83 16.78 5.55
C ILE A 125 14.09 16.00 5.89
N ALA A 126 13.97 14.71 6.19
CA ALA A 126 15.13 13.86 6.49
C ALA A 126 16.10 13.78 5.30
N ASP A 127 15.60 13.56 4.08
CA ASP A 127 16.43 13.54 2.87
C ASP A 127 17.18 14.86 2.65
N PHE A 128 16.52 16.00 2.94
CA PHE A 128 17.15 17.32 2.86
C PHE A 128 18.23 17.50 3.93
N GLU A 129 17.95 17.12 5.17
CA GLU A 129 18.91 17.21 6.28
C GLU A 129 20.13 16.30 6.08
N ASP A 130 19.95 15.13 5.46
CA ASP A 130 21.03 14.18 5.14
C ASP A 130 21.89 14.65 3.94
N ALA A 131 21.29 15.37 2.99
CA ALA A 131 22.02 15.93 1.83
C ALA A 131 22.90 17.14 2.18
N ASP A 132 22.62 17.82 3.30
CA ASP A 132 23.38 18.97 3.81
C ASP A 132 24.63 18.57 4.64
N LEU A 133 24.98 17.28 4.71
CA LEU A 133 26.14 16.72 5.43
C LEU A 133 27.35 16.46 4.51
#